data_AF-A0A924MAY5-F1
#
_entry.id   AF-A0A924MAY5-F1
#
_cell.length_a   1.000
_cell.length_b   1.000
_cell.length_c   1.000
_cell.angle_alpha   90.00
_cell.angle_beta   90.00
_cell.angle_gamma   90.00
#
_symmetry.space_group_name_H-M   'P 1'
#
loop_
_entity.id
_entity.type
_entity.pdbx_description
1 polymer ?
#
loop_
_entity_poly.entity_id
_entity_poly.type
_entity_poly.pdbx_seq_one_letter_code
_entity_poly.pdbx_strand_id
1 'polypeptide(L)'
;MFNWFNKKAVNFFSEKEKELIVNAVKNAELQTSGEVRVYIESKCLFVDPLDRAKELFDQLNMYNTAERNAVLVYIAMKHRQLAIFGDEGIYQKTGA
;
A
#
# COMPACT_ATOMS: atom_id res chain seq x y z
N MET A 1 11.13 11.01 21.15
CA MET A 1 10.29 11.88 20.30
C MET A 1 10.97 11.98 18.94
N PHE A 2 10.69 11.05 18.03
CA PHE A 2 11.41 10.95 16.76
C PHE A 2 10.81 11.91 15.73
N ASN A 3 11.63 12.85 15.28
CA ASN A 3 11.26 13.93 14.38
C ASN A 3 11.46 13.47 12.92
N TRP A 4 10.39 13.02 12.24
CA TRP A 4 10.42 12.47 10.87
C TRP A 4 10.13 13.53 9.77
N PHE A 5 9.81 14.77 10.14
CA PHE A 5 9.36 15.77 9.18
C PHE A 5 10.52 16.50 8.50
N ASN A 6 11.14 15.89 7.47
CA ASN A 6 11.64 16.60 6.28
C ASN A 6 12.33 15.67 5.29
N LYS A 7 11.58 14.80 4.61
CA LYS A 7 12.07 14.17 3.37
C LYS A 7 11.11 14.51 2.24
N LYS A 8 11.58 15.31 1.29
CA LYS A 8 10.84 15.65 0.08
C LYS A 8 10.41 14.34 -0.60
N ALA A 9 9.12 14.19 -0.87
CA ALA A 9 8.60 12.99 -1.54
C ALA A 9 9.38 12.78 -2.85
N VAL A 10 9.92 11.59 -3.04
CA VAL A 10 10.64 11.26 -4.27
C VAL A 10 9.61 11.05 -5.36
N ASN A 11 9.63 11.91 -6.39
CA ASN A 11 8.74 11.78 -7.54
C ASN A 11 9.27 10.67 -8.46
N PHE A 12 8.69 9.47 -8.34
CA PHE A 12 8.96 8.34 -9.23
C PHE A 12 8.13 8.35 -10.50
N PHE A 13 6.99 9.04 -10.47
CA PHE A 13 6.00 9.07 -11.53
C PHE A 13 5.72 10.51 -11.91
N SER A 14 5.51 10.76 -13.19
CA SER A 14 4.88 11.97 -13.71
C SER A 14 3.44 12.09 -13.20
N GLU A 15 2.87 13.30 -13.28
CA GLU A 15 1.47 13.51 -12.88
C GLU A 15 0.49 12.64 -13.69
N LYS A 16 0.77 12.46 -14.99
CA LYS A 16 -0.04 11.58 -15.85
C LYS A 16 0.03 10.12 -15.40
N GLU A 17 1.20 9.63 -15.00
CA GLU A 17 1.35 8.26 -14.49
C GLU A 17 0.69 8.09 -13.11
N LYS A 18 0.77 9.10 -12.23
CA LYS A 18 0.03 9.10 -10.96
C LYS A 18 -1.47 9.02 -11.20
N GLU A 19 -1.98 9.79 -12.15
CA GLU A 19 -3.39 9.76 -12.55
C GLU A 19 -3.81 8.39 -13.07
N LEU A 20 -2.96 7.73 -13.87
CA LEU A 20 -3.22 6.36 -14.32
C LEU A 20 -3.31 5.37 -13.15
N ILE A 21 -2.43 5.48 -12.15
CA ILE A 21 -2.47 4.62 -10.95
C ILE A 21 -3.75 4.88 -10.14
N VAL A 22 -4.10 6.14 -9.91
CA VAL A 22 -5.32 6.52 -9.18
C VAL A 22 -6.56 6.02 -9.90
N ASN A 23 -6.63 6.18 -11.22
CA ASN A 23 -7.74 5.69 -12.03
C ASN A 23 -7.83 4.15 -12.02
N ALA A 24 -6.70 3.44 -12.03
CA ALA A 24 -6.69 1.99 -11.92
C ALA A 24 -7.23 1.51 -10.56
N VAL A 25 -6.82 2.15 -9.46
CA VAL A 25 -7.36 1.87 -8.12
C VAL A 25 -8.87 2.13 -8.08
N LYS A 26 -9.31 3.30 -8.55
CA LYS A 26 -10.73 3.66 -8.59
C LYS A 26 -11.56 2.66 -9.40
N ASN A 27 -11.07 2.24 -10.56
CA ASN A 27 -11.76 1.25 -11.39
C ASN A 27 -11.85 -0.12 -10.71
N ALA A 28 -10.82 -0.51 -9.94
CA ALA A 28 -10.87 -1.73 -9.15
C ALA A 28 -11.93 -1.65 -8.04
N GLU A 29 -11.93 -0.57 -7.26
CA GLU A 29 -12.89 -0.34 -6.16
C GLU A 29 -14.35 -0.18 -6.65
N LEU A 30 -14.57 0.18 -7.92
CA LEU A 30 -15.93 0.16 -8.51
C LEU A 30 -16.49 -1.26 -8.69
N GLN A 31 -15.65 -2.29 -8.65
CA GLN A 31 -16.05 -3.69 -8.88
C GLN A 31 -16.04 -4.54 -7.60
N THR A 32 -15.67 -3.96 -6.45
CA THR A 32 -15.56 -4.68 -5.17
C THR A 32 -15.90 -3.77 -3.99
N SER A 33 -16.32 -4.34 -2.85
CA SER A 33 -16.42 -3.59 -1.58
C SER A 33 -15.06 -3.40 -0.90
N GLY A 34 -13.98 -3.98 -1.44
CA GLY A 34 -12.63 -3.87 -0.90
C GLY A 34 -11.97 -2.53 -1.23
N GLU A 35 -11.13 -2.06 -0.31
CA GLU A 35 -10.34 -0.84 -0.48
C GLU A 35 -8.90 -1.17 -0.90
N VAL A 36 -8.37 -0.43 -1.87
CA VAL A 36 -7.00 -0.65 -2.38
C VAL A 36 -6.18 0.62 -2.21
N ARG A 37 -5.01 0.50 -1.57
CA ARG A 37 -4.05 1.60 -1.46
C ARG A 37 -2.70 1.21 -2.02
N VAL A 38 -2.10 2.11 -2.78
CA VAL A 38 -0.73 1.96 -3.30
C VAL A 38 0.20 2.87 -2.52
N TYR A 39 1.24 2.28 -1.90
CA TYR A 39 2.27 3.03 -1.19
C TYR A 39 3.63 2.82 -1.84
N ILE A 40 4.32 3.93 -2.13
CA ILE A 40 5.57 3.92 -2.88
C ILE A 40 6.61 4.72 -2.10
N GLU A 41 7.72 4.07 -1.78
CA GLU A 41 8.87 4.74 -1.17
C GLU A 41 10.16 4.45 -1.92
N SER A 42 11.20 5.23 -1.63
CA SER A 42 12.47 5.08 -2.34
C SER A 42 13.23 3.82 -1.97
N LYS A 43 13.25 3.46 -0.70
CA LYS A 43 14.01 2.34 -0.15
C LYS A 43 13.18 1.75 0.98
N CYS A 44 13.15 0.43 1.08
CA CYS A 44 12.56 -0.25 2.23
C CYS A 44 13.44 -0.01 3.45
N LEU A 45 12.83 0.33 4.58
CA LEU A 45 13.53 0.46 5.87
C LEU A 45 13.82 -0.91 6.52
N PHE A 46 13.17 -1.97 6.03
CA PHE A 46 13.22 -3.32 6.55
C PHE A 46 13.93 -4.25 5.56
N VAL A 47 14.35 -5.41 6.06
CA VAL A 47 14.90 -6.49 5.21
C VAL A 47 13.78 -7.11 4.38
N ASP A 48 12.66 -7.45 5.02
CA ASP A 48 11.48 -8.01 4.38
C ASP A 48 10.46 -6.89 4.03
N PRO A 49 10.06 -6.76 2.76
CA PRO A 49 9.03 -5.80 2.36
C PRO A 49 7.64 -6.10 2.95
N LEU A 50 7.32 -7.34 3.32
CA LEU A 50 6.05 -7.68 3.97
C LEU A 50 5.97 -7.09 5.38
N ASP A 51 7.06 -7.11 6.15
CA ASP A 51 7.11 -6.49 7.48
C ASP A 51 6.86 -4.98 7.39
N ARG A 52 7.46 -4.32 6.39
CA ARG A 52 7.24 -2.90 6.12
C ARG A 52 5.80 -2.63 5.68
N ALA A 53 5.24 -3.48 4.81
CA ALA A 53 3.85 -3.35 4.38
C ALA A 53 2.88 -3.48 5.56
N LYS A 54 3.12 -4.44 6.47
CA LYS A 54 2.33 -4.61 7.70
C LYS A 54 2.40 -3.39 8.62
N GLU A 55 3.59 -2.86 8.86
CA GLU A 55 3.77 -1.64 9.66
C GLU A 55 3.01 -0.45 9.05
N LEU A 56 3.11 -0.27 7.73
CA LEU A 56 2.40 0.79 7.01
C LEU A 56 0.87 0.59 7.06
N PHE A 57 0.41 -0.65 6.97
CA PHE A 57 -1.00 -1.00 7.05
C PHE A 57 -1.60 -0.53 8.39
N ASP A 58 -0.88 -0.77 9.49
CA ASP A 58 -1.26 -0.31 10.83
C ASP A 58 -1.18 1.21 10.96
N GLN A 59 -0.09 1.84 10.50
CA GLN A 59 0.08 3.31 10.54
C GLN A 59 -1.01 4.05 9.77
N LEU A 60 -1.49 3.46 8.68
CA LEU A 60 -2.53 4.00 7.81
C LEU A 60 -3.94 3.61 8.24
N ASN A 61 -4.09 2.86 9.34
CA ASN A 61 -5.35 2.31 9.85
C ASN A 61 -6.17 1.56 8.79
N MET A 62 -5.50 0.84 7.88
CA MET A 62 -6.18 0.19 6.74
C MET A 62 -7.07 -0.99 7.18
N TYR A 63 -6.91 -1.45 8.41
CA TYR A 63 -7.79 -2.43 9.04
C TYR A 63 -9.19 -1.88 9.36
N ASN A 64 -9.41 -0.56 9.24
CA ASN A 64 -10.66 0.09 9.58
C ASN A 64 -11.66 0.06 8.42
N THR A 65 -11.95 -1.13 7.92
CA THR A 65 -12.99 -1.40 6.92
C THR A 65 -14.06 -2.31 7.52
N ALA A 66 -15.32 -2.15 7.08
CA ALA A 66 -16.44 -2.91 7.65
C ALA A 66 -16.28 -4.43 7.46
N GLU A 67 -15.71 -4.84 6.33
CA GLU A 67 -15.52 -6.25 5.95
C GLU A 67 -14.08 -6.76 6.15
N ARG A 68 -13.18 -5.96 6.74
CA ARG A 68 -11.76 -6.31 6.88
C ARG A 68 -11.14 -6.72 5.54
N ASN A 69 -11.38 -5.93 4.51
CA ASN A 69 -11.11 -6.28 3.11
C ASN A 69 -10.24 -5.26 2.38
N ALA A 70 -9.37 -4.56 3.10
CA ALA A 70 -8.41 -3.64 2.51
C ALA A 70 -7.14 -4.37 2.02
N VAL A 71 -6.54 -3.85 0.95
CA VAL A 71 -5.26 -4.32 0.39
C VAL A 71 -4.29 -3.17 0.25
N LEU A 72 -3.08 -3.35 0.78
CA LEU A 72 -1.95 -2.47 0.54
C LEU A 72 -1.00 -3.08 -0.50
N VAL A 73 -0.79 -2.34 -1.59
CA VAL A 73 0.27 -2.61 -2.57
C VAL A 73 1.48 -1.74 -2.23
N TYR A 74 2.53 -2.34 -1.72
CA TYR A 74 3.75 -1.66 -1.27
C TYR A 74 4.90 -1.84 -2.26
N ILE A 75 5.55 -0.73 -2.65
CA ILE A 75 6.67 -0.73 -3.60
C ILE A 75 7.85 0.08 -3.06
N ALA A 76 9.04 -0.54 -3.01
CA ALA A 76 10.31 0.12 -2.72
C ALA A 76 11.18 0.22 -3.98
N MET A 77 11.17 1.38 -4.63
CA MET A 77 11.69 1.54 -6.00
C MET A 77 13.18 1.23 -6.16
N LYS A 78 14.06 1.75 -5.27
CA LYS A 78 15.51 1.51 -5.41
C LYS A 78 15.93 0.10 -4.99
N HIS A 79 15.18 -0.54 -4.11
CA HIS A 79 15.46 -1.93 -3.71
C HIS A 79 14.78 -2.94 -4.64
N ARG A 80 13.89 -2.50 -5.52
CA ARG A 80 13.08 -3.35 -6.41
C ARG A 80 12.31 -4.41 -5.63
N GLN A 81 11.79 -4.02 -4.46
CA GLN A 81 10.97 -4.88 -3.61
C GLN A 81 9.50 -4.50 -3.76
N LEU A 82 8.64 -5.51 -3.72
CA LEU A 82 7.19 -5.41 -3.80
C LEU A 82 6.60 -6.30 -2.70
N ALA A 83 5.54 -5.83 -2.06
CA ALA A 83 4.69 -6.65 -1.19
C ALA A 83 3.22 -6.31 -1.43
N ILE A 84 2.37 -7.31 -1.31
CA ILE A 84 0.91 -7.15 -1.29
C ILE A 84 0.44 -7.67 0.06
N PHE A 85 -0.18 -6.81 0.84
CA PHE A 85 -0.67 -7.13 2.18
C PHE A 85 -2.18 -6.94 2.22
N GLY A 86 -2.92 -8.03 2.34
CA GLY A 86 -4.38 -8.04 2.47
C GLY A 86 -4.81 -8.23 3.91
N ASP A 87 -5.94 -7.63 4.26
CA ASP A 87 -6.56 -7.79 5.57
C ASP A 87 -7.23 -9.16 5.75
N GLU A 88 -7.61 -9.47 6.99
CA GLU A 88 -8.06 -10.79 7.41
C GLU A 88 -9.29 -11.29 6.62
N GLY A 89 -10.25 -10.42 6.32
CA GLY A 89 -11.46 -10.80 5.57
C GLY A 89 -11.17 -11.26 4.14
N ILE A 90 -10.07 -10.80 3.53
CA ILE A 90 -9.60 -11.34 2.25
C ILE A 90 -9.01 -12.74 2.48
N TYR A 91 -8.11 -12.88 3.44
CA TYR A 91 -7.46 -14.15 3.76
C TYR A 91 -8.48 -15.26 4.07
N GLN A 92 -9.51 -14.96 4.84
CA GLN A 92 -10.58 -15.90 5.16
C GLN A 92 -11.34 -16.38 3.91
N LYS A 93 -11.49 -15.53 2.89
CA LYS A 93 -12.21 -15.86 1.63
C LYS A 93 -11.32 -16.61 0.63
N THR A 94 -10.01 -16.35 0.61
CA THR A 94 -9.11 -16.87 -0.43
C THR A 94 -8.15 -17.96 0.04
N GLY A 95 -7.86 -18.05 1.34
CA GLY A 95 -6.76 -18.87 1.87
C GLY A 95 -5.37 -18.34 1.46
N ALA A 96 -4.33 -19.11 1.82
CA ALA A 96 -2.96 -19.00 1.32
C ALA A 96 -2.62 -20.16 0.39
#